data_AF-A0A7U9S7Y8-F1
#
_entry.id   AF-A0A7U9S7Y8-F1
#
_cell.length_a   1.000
_cell.length_b   1.000
_cell.length_c   1.000
_cell.angle_alpha   90.00
_cell.angle_beta   90.00
_cell.angle_gamma   90.00
#
_symmetry.space_group_name_H-M   'P 1'
#
loop_
_entity.id
_entity.type
_entity.pdbx_description
1 polymer ?
#
loop_
_entity_poly.entity_id
_entity_poly.type
_entity_poly.pdbx_seq_one_letter_code
_entity_poly.pdbx_strand_id
1 'polypeptide(L)'
;MLGLCEQCMGESLNSRQKSIIDRCVRKLYIEIARNREKYVPIMSDFYEILMNQPEDEARDIALSLELFVNGSLNIFNHQTNVDVDNRFTVYGIRDLGTELSPITMLVMMESIQNRIIANGKRGIATWLYIDEFHVLLNSEYSAKYLQQLWKKVRKQGGLCTGITQNIVDLLQNYTATTMLANSEFVALLKQANTDSSRMAEVIGVSEAQLRFVTNTSSGMGLMKCGNVVIPFDNTIEKGTDLYNLYNTNIHEKIAMEKKKESAGQK
;
A
#
# COMPACT_ATOMS: atom_id res chain seq x y z
N MET A 1 -17.03 -5.41 -0.51
CA MET A 1 -17.71 -6.52 0.21
C MET A 1 -17.27 -7.90 -0.23
N LEU A 2 -17.45 -8.32 -1.50
CA LEU A 2 -17.03 -9.66 -1.94
C LEU A 2 -15.56 -9.98 -1.61
N GLY A 3 -14.63 -9.09 -1.99
CA GLY A 3 -13.21 -9.26 -1.69
C GLY A 3 -12.91 -9.31 -0.18
N LEU A 4 -13.65 -8.56 0.64
CA LEU A 4 -13.50 -8.60 2.10
C LEU A 4 -13.93 -9.95 2.65
N CYS A 5 -15.08 -10.47 2.21
CA CYS A 5 -15.55 -11.79 2.61
C CYS A 5 -14.60 -12.91 2.15
N GLU A 6 -14.05 -12.83 0.92
CA GLU A 6 -13.00 -13.76 0.44
C GLU A 6 -11.77 -13.74 1.37
N GLN A 7 -11.32 -12.56 1.81
CA GLN A 7 -10.19 -12.45 2.72
C GLN A 7 -10.52 -12.99 4.12
N CYS A 8 -11.70 -12.70 4.68
CA CYS A 8 -12.11 -13.22 5.98
C CYS A 8 -12.28 -14.75 5.99
N MET A 9 -12.75 -15.33 4.88
CA MET A 9 -12.93 -16.78 4.75
C MET A 9 -11.63 -17.52 4.44
N GLY A 10 -10.61 -16.83 3.92
CA GLY A 10 -9.35 -17.45 3.49
C GLY A 10 -9.47 -18.30 2.22
N GLU A 11 -10.64 -18.29 1.55
CA GLU A 11 -10.92 -19.05 0.34
C GLU A 11 -11.73 -18.25 -0.68
N SER A 12 -11.75 -18.75 -1.92
CA SER A 12 -12.54 -18.12 -2.99
C SER A 12 -14.03 -18.36 -2.79
N LEU A 13 -14.83 -17.31 -2.88
CA LEU A 13 -16.28 -17.43 -2.75
C LEU A 13 -16.89 -18.18 -3.93
N ASN A 14 -17.77 -19.13 -3.64
CA ASN A 14 -18.59 -19.82 -4.63
C ASN A 14 -19.75 -18.93 -5.13
N SER A 15 -20.42 -19.33 -6.22
CA SER A 15 -21.50 -18.53 -6.83
C SER A 15 -22.69 -18.28 -5.90
N ARG A 16 -23.00 -19.21 -4.99
CA ARG A 16 -24.10 -19.06 -4.02
C ARG A 16 -23.74 -18.04 -2.95
N GLN A 17 -22.56 -18.15 -2.37
CA GLN A 17 -22.04 -17.19 -1.39
C GLN A 17 -21.97 -15.77 -1.98
N LYS A 18 -21.50 -15.63 -3.22
CA LYS A 18 -21.49 -14.34 -3.95
C LYS A 18 -22.89 -13.74 -4.09
N SER A 19 -23.89 -14.57 -4.45
CA SER A 19 -25.29 -14.16 -4.58
C SER A 19 -25.88 -13.73 -3.23
N ILE A 20 -25.60 -14.46 -2.16
CA ILE A 20 -26.04 -14.14 -0.80
C ILE A 20 -25.45 -12.80 -0.34
N ILE A 21 -24.14 -12.60 -0.50
CA ILE A 21 -23.46 -11.35 -0.12
C ILE A 21 -24.06 -10.17 -0.89
N ASP A 22 -24.19 -10.27 -2.22
CA ASP A 22 -24.78 -9.22 -3.04
C ASP A 22 -26.21 -8.87 -2.60
N ARG A 23 -27.04 -9.89 -2.33
CA ARG A 23 -28.40 -9.72 -1.81
C ARG A 23 -28.42 -9.00 -0.46
N CYS A 24 -27.54 -9.37 0.47
CA CYS A 24 -27.47 -8.76 1.79
C CYS A 24 -27.01 -7.30 1.73
N VAL A 25 -25.96 -7.00 0.95
CA VAL A 25 -25.50 -5.63 0.72
C VAL A 25 -26.62 -4.77 0.10
N ARG A 26 -27.33 -5.32 -0.88
CA ARG A 26 -28.44 -4.60 -1.51
C ARG A 26 -29.58 -4.32 -0.53
N LYS A 27 -29.96 -5.31 0.30
CA LYS A 27 -30.98 -5.14 1.34
C LYS A 27 -30.58 -4.03 2.31
N LEU A 28 -29.34 -4.05 2.81
CA LEU A 28 -28.78 -3.05 3.71
C LEU A 28 -28.94 -1.63 3.16
N TYR A 29 -28.44 -1.39 1.95
CA TYR A 29 -28.49 -0.05 1.36
C TYR A 29 -29.92 0.37 0.96
N ILE A 30 -30.80 -0.55 0.57
CA ILE A 30 -32.21 -0.23 0.30
C ILE A 30 -32.92 0.22 1.59
N GLU A 31 -32.67 -0.46 2.70
CA GLU A 31 -33.25 -0.11 4.00
C GLU A 31 -32.82 1.28 4.45
N ILE A 32 -31.51 1.55 4.40
CA ILE A 32 -30.95 2.89 4.66
C ILE A 32 -31.54 3.91 3.69
N ALA A 33 -31.71 3.58 2.41
CA ALA A 33 -32.30 4.48 1.40
C ALA A 33 -33.78 4.76 1.63
N ARG A 34 -34.52 3.90 2.34
CA ARG A 34 -35.94 4.10 2.70
C ARG A 34 -36.13 4.87 4.01
N ASN A 35 -35.20 4.73 4.95
CA ASN A 35 -35.27 5.42 6.24
C ASN A 35 -35.08 6.94 6.11
N ARG A 36 -35.69 7.71 7.02
CA ARG A 36 -35.54 9.18 7.03
C ARG A 36 -34.12 9.59 7.40
N GLU A 37 -33.54 8.91 8.39
CA GLU A 37 -32.15 9.10 8.76
C GLU A 37 -31.25 8.27 7.85
N LYS A 38 -30.28 8.93 7.24
CA LYS A 38 -29.22 8.28 6.44
C LYS A 38 -28.00 8.14 7.32
N TYR A 39 -27.40 6.96 7.33
CA TYR A 39 -26.14 6.69 7.99
C TYR A 39 -25.25 5.83 7.10
N VAL A 40 -23.95 5.85 7.37
CA VAL A 40 -22.99 4.96 6.70
C VAL A 40 -22.99 3.65 7.50
N PRO A 41 -23.28 2.49 6.87
CA PRO A 41 -23.32 1.23 7.61
C PRO A 41 -21.93 0.77 8.07
N ILE A 42 -21.91 -0.02 9.14
CA ILE A 42 -20.74 -0.75 9.64
C ILE A 42 -20.88 -2.26 9.35
N MET A 43 -19.82 -3.01 9.65
CA MET A 43 -19.81 -4.46 9.43
C MET A 43 -20.90 -5.20 10.22
N SER A 44 -21.30 -4.70 11.40
CA SER A 44 -22.40 -5.26 12.20
C SER A 44 -23.73 -5.23 11.47
N ASP A 45 -24.07 -4.13 10.80
CA ASP A 45 -25.33 -4.02 10.06
C ASP A 45 -25.41 -5.09 8.96
N PHE A 46 -24.29 -5.32 8.27
CA PHE A 46 -24.19 -6.37 7.25
C PHE A 46 -24.27 -7.78 7.86
N TYR A 47 -23.57 -8.00 8.97
CA TYR A 47 -23.54 -9.27 9.70
C TYR A 47 -24.93 -9.69 10.19
N GLU A 48 -25.72 -8.76 10.75
CA GLU A 48 -27.08 -9.02 11.21
C GLU A 48 -28.00 -9.45 10.06
N ILE A 49 -27.92 -8.79 8.91
CA ILE A 49 -28.70 -9.17 7.72
C ILE A 49 -28.28 -10.57 7.23
N LEU A 50 -26.98 -10.86 7.27
CA LEU A 50 -26.43 -12.15 6.86
C LEU A 50 -26.91 -13.30 7.76
N MET A 51 -26.90 -13.11 9.08
CA MET A 51 -27.40 -14.08 10.07
C MET A 51 -28.89 -14.40 9.91
N ASN A 52 -29.66 -13.46 9.35
CA ASN A 52 -31.09 -13.64 9.07
C ASN A 52 -31.38 -14.34 7.72
N GLN A 53 -30.36 -14.71 6.94
CA GLN A 53 -30.58 -15.49 5.72
C GLN A 53 -30.83 -16.98 6.06
N PRO A 54 -31.78 -17.65 5.38
CA PRO A 54 -32.13 -19.05 5.68
C PRO A 54 -31.09 -20.07 5.18
N GLU A 55 -30.26 -19.70 4.20
CA GLU A 55 -29.28 -20.60 3.59
C GLU A 55 -28.10 -20.92 4.53
N ASP A 56 -27.67 -22.19 4.59
CA ASP A 56 -26.53 -22.60 5.42
C ASP A 56 -25.24 -21.90 5.00
N GLU A 57 -25.04 -21.65 3.69
CA GLU A 57 -23.89 -20.90 3.19
C GLU A 57 -23.79 -19.48 3.78
N ALA A 58 -24.91 -18.89 4.22
CA ALA A 58 -24.89 -17.58 4.88
C ALA A 58 -24.31 -17.67 6.30
N ARG A 59 -24.55 -18.78 7.01
CA ARG A 59 -23.99 -19.02 8.35
C ARG A 59 -22.48 -19.22 8.27
N ASP A 60 -21.99 -19.92 7.25
CA ASP A 60 -20.54 -20.12 7.04
C ASP A 60 -19.81 -18.79 6.83
N ILE A 61 -20.41 -17.89 6.02
CA ILE A 61 -19.86 -16.54 5.80
C ILE A 61 -19.90 -15.75 7.11
N ALA A 62 -21.02 -15.80 7.84
CA ALA A 62 -21.16 -15.07 9.09
C ALA A 62 -20.13 -15.53 10.14
N LEU A 63 -19.96 -16.84 10.33
CA LEU A 63 -18.94 -17.39 11.23
C LEU A 63 -17.54 -16.87 10.90
N SER A 64 -17.19 -16.82 9.61
CA SER A 64 -15.90 -16.30 9.14
C SER A 64 -15.73 -14.79 9.41
N LEU A 65 -16.83 -14.03 9.48
CA LEU A 65 -16.82 -12.61 9.78
C LEU A 65 -16.83 -12.32 11.29
N GLU A 66 -17.24 -13.27 12.13
CA GLU A 66 -17.46 -13.06 13.56
C GLU A 66 -16.24 -12.47 14.29
N LEU A 67 -15.03 -12.98 13.98
CA LEU A 67 -13.77 -12.49 14.56
C LEU A 67 -13.52 -10.99 14.28
N PHE A 68 -13.99 -10.50 13.13
CA PHE A 68 -13.82 -9.12 12.65
C PHE A 68 -15.01 -8.21 12.97
N VAL A 69 -16.10 -8.76 13.49
CA VAL A 69 -17.30 -8.00 13.86
C VAL A 69 -17.43 -7.94 15.38
N ASN A 70 -17.53 -9.12 16.01
CA ASN A 70 -17.75 -9.27 17.45
C ASN A 70 -16.50 -9.71 18.22
N GLY A 71 -15.48 -10.20 17.50
CA GLY A 71 -14.24 -10.69 18.08
C GLY A 71 -13.20 -9.61 18.36
N SER A 72 -11.97 -10.08 18.62
CA SER A 72 -10.83 -9.24 19.01
C SER A 72 -10.24 -8.40 17.86
N LEU A 73 -10.63 -8.65 16.61
CA LEU A 73 -10.09 -7.99 15.41
C LEU A 73 -11.09 -7.02 14.77
N ASN A 74 -11.99 -6.44 15.57
CA ASN A 74 -13.12 -5.64 15.10
C ASN A 74 -12.81 -4.20 14.65
N ILE A 75 -11.57 -3.93 14.24
CA ILE A 75 -11.10 -2.58 13.90
C ILE A 75 -11.89 -1.90 12.77
N PHE A 76 -12.52 -2.67 11.87
CA PHE A 76 -13.35 -2.18 10.76
C PHE A 76 -14.85 -2.14 11.09
N ASN A 77 -15.26 -2.56 12.29
CA ASN A 77 -16.65 -2.57 12.72
C ASN A 77 -17.06 -1.28 13.45
N HIS A 78 -16.51 -0.15 13.01
CA HIS A 78 -16.75 1.16 13.59
C HIS A 78 -16.88 2.20 12.49
N GLN A 79 -17.47 3.35 12.83
CA GLN A 79 -17.49 4.49 11.93
C GLN A 79 -16.07 4.96 11.66
N THR A 80 -15.76 5.27 10.40
CA THR A 80 -14.45 5.81 10.02
C THR A 80 -14.23 7.13 10.77
N ASN A 81 -13.17 7.19 11.56
CA ASN A 81 -12.76 8.35 12.36
C ASN A 81 -11.56 9.10 11.75
N VAL A 82 -11.10 8.68 10.57
CA VAL A 82 -9.96 9.27 9.86
C VAL A 82 -10.45 10.37 8.93
N ASP A 83 -9.80 11.53 8.98
CA ASP A 83 -10.01 12.59 7.99
C ASP A 83 -9.42 12.20 6.64
N VAL A 84 -10.32 11.77 5.74
CA VAL A 84 -9.99 11.38 4.37
C VAL A 84 -9.93 12.57 3.39
N ASP A 85 -10.26 13.79 3.84
CA ASP A 85 -10.17 15.02 3.02
C ASP A 85 -8.93 15.86 3.34
N ASN A 86 -7.86 15.21 3.82
CA ASN A 86 -6.58 15.86 3.98
C ASN A 86 -5.81 15.94 2.64
N ARG A 87 -4.88 16.90 2.57
CA ARG A 87 -3.93 17.07 1.47
C ARG A 87 -2.77 16.07 1.53
N PHE A 88 -2.43 15.61 2.73
CA PHE A 88 -1.37 14.65 2.99
C PHE A 88 -1.89 13.61 3.98
N THR A 89 -1.97 12.36 3.55
CA THR A 89 -2.52 11.26 4.34
C THR A 89 -1.50 10.13 4.36
N VAL A 90 -1.18 9.63 5.55
CA VAL A 90 -0.22 8.53 5.75
C VAL A 90 -0.96 7.35 6.36
N TYR A 91 -0.86 6.20 5.70
CA TYR A 91 -1.39 4.94 6.20
C TYR A 91 -0.25 4.13 6.84
N GLY A 92 -0.31 3.95 8.16
CA GLY A 92 0.65 3.13 8.90
C GLY A 92 0.21 1.68 8.97
N ILE A 93 1.06 0.75 8.53
CA ILE A 93 0.73 -0.69 8.46
C ILE A 93 1.59 -1.58 9.37
N ARG A 94 2.45 -0.97 10.20
CA ARG A 94 3.48 -1.68 10.98
C ARG A 94 2.91 -2.61 12.04
N ASP A 95 1.90 -2.13 12.77
CA ASP A 95 1.34 -2.83 13.93
C ASP A 95 0.09 -3.65 13.56
N LEU A 96 -0.08 -3.95 12.26
CA LEU A 96 -1.13 -4.84 11.80
C LEU A 96 -0.72 -6.29 12.05
N GLY A 97 -1.52 -7.02 12.83
CA GLY A 97 -1.35 -8.47 12.97
C GLY A 97 -1.49 -9.19 11.62
N THR A 98 -0.91 -10.38 11.51
CA THR A 98 -0.91 -11.19 10.26
C THR A 98 -2.31 -11.45 9.72
N GLU A 99 -3.28 -11.69 10.60
CA GLU A 99 -4.68 -11.94 10.24
C GLU A 99 -5.41 -10.69 9.71
N LEU A 100 -5.10 -9.51 10.25
CA LEU A 100 -5.75 -8.25 9.86
C LEU A 100 -5.11 -7.59 8.63
N SER A 101 -3.84 -7.90 8.38
CA SER A 101 -3.04 -7.27 7.34
C SER A 101 -3.70 -7.32 5.95
N PRO A 102 -4.16 -8.49 5.44
CA PRO A 102 -4.77 -8.57 4.11
C PRO A 102 -6.05 -7.75 3.95
N ILE A 103 -6.94 -7.80 4.94
CA ILE A 103 -8.20 -7.03 4.93
C ILE A 103 -7.90 -5.53 5.00
N THR A 104 -6.97 -5.15 5.87
CA THR A 104 -6.57 -3.75 6.02
C THR A 104 -5.98 -3.22 4.72
N MET A 105 -5.07 -3.97 4.10
CA MET A 105 -4.50 -3.63 2.79
C MET A 105 -5.59 -3.42 1.75
N LEU A 106 -6.57 -4.31 1.67
CA LEU A 106 -7.70 -4.15 0.75
C LEU A 106 -8.47 -2.84 0.98
N VAL A 107 -8.88 -2.57 2.23
CA VAL A 107 -9.65 -1.37 2.58
C VAL A 107 -8.85 -0.10 2.28
N MET A 108 -7.58 -0.06 2.65
CA MET A 108 -6.69 1.09 2.39
C MET A 108 -6.53 1.32 0.88
N MET A 109 -6.27 0.26 0.12
CA MET A 109 -6.07 0.36 -1.32
C MET A 109 -7.32 0.83 -2.06
N GLU A 110 -8.51 0.36 -1.65
CA GLU A 110 -9.79 0.82 -2.19
C GLU A 110 -10.05 2.29 -1.87
N SER A 111 -9.79 2.72 -0.62
CA SER A 111 -9.88 4.13 -0.22
C SER A 111 -8.97 5.02 -1.06
N ILE A 112 -7.70 4.62 -1.24
CA ILE A 112 -6.72 5.35 -2.05
C ILE A 112 -7.18 5.44 -3.51
N GLN A 113 -7.63 4.34 -4.11
CA GLN A 113 -8.12 4.35 -5.49
C GLN A 113 -9.32 5.28 -5.65
N ASN A 114 -10.28 5.25 -4.73
CA ASN A 114 -11.44 6.12 -4.75
C ASN A 114 -11.03 7.60 -4.66
N ARG A 115 -10.06 7.94 -3.82
CA ARG A 115 -9.50 9.31 -3.73
C ARG A 115 -8.84 9.73 -5.04
N ILE A 116 -8.03 8.87 -5.66
CA ILE A 116 -7.40 9.14 -6.96
C ILE A 116 -8.47 9.44 -8.02
N ILE A 117 -9.51 8.60 -8.12
CA ILE A 117 -10.59 8.79 -9.09
C ILE A 117 -11.37 10.08 -8.82
N ALA A 118 -11.71 10.36 -7.57
CA ALA A 118 -12.46 11.56 -7.19
C ALA A 118 -11.68 12.84 -7.51
N ASN A 119 -10.38 12.87 -7.21
CA ASN A 119 -9.50 13.98 -7.53
C ASN A 119 -9.28 14.11 -9.04
N GLY A 120 -9.10 12.98 -9.75
CA GLY A 120 -8.97 12.95 -11.20
C GLY A 120 -10.19 13.54 -11.92
N LYS A 121 -11.41 13.25 -11.45
CA LYS A 121 -12.65 13.89 -11.95
C LYS A 121 -12.67 15.42 -11.76
N ARG A 122 -11.91 15.93 -10.78
CA ARG A 122 -11.74 17.36 -10.49
C ARG A 122 -10.50 17.96 -11.18
N GLY A 123 -9.75 17.18 -11.96
CA GLY A 123 -8.50 17.61 -12.57
C GLY A 123 -7.31 17.75 -11.59
N ILE A 124 -7.40 17.15 -10.40
CA ILE A 124 -6.37 17.23 -9.37
C ILE A 124 -5.56 15.94 -9.38
N ALA A 125 -4.23 16.07 -9.52
CA ALA A 125 -3.34 14.91 -9.50
C ALA A 125 -3.14 14.39 -8.07
N THR A 126 -3.28 13.08 -7.86
CA THR A 126 -3.02 12.44 -6.56
C THR A 126 -1.73 11.64 -6.62
N TRP A 127 -0.82 11.90 -5.68
CA TRP A 127 0.47 11.22 -5.60
C TRP A 127 0.40 10.14 -4.53
N LEU A 128 0.60 8.89 -4.95
CA LEU A 128 0.63 7.71 -4.10
C LEU A 128 2.07 7.24 -3.96
N TYR A 129 2.57 7.29 -2.73
CA TYR A 129 3.86 6.72 -2.35
C TYR A 129 3.64 5.48 -1.51
N ILE A 130 4.31 4.40 -1.90
CA ILE A 130 4.25 3.11 -1.22
C ILE A 130 5.66 2.77 -0.78
N ASP A 131 5.92 3.02 0.51
CA ASP A 131 7.16 2.57 1.15
C ASP A 131 7.11 1.08 1.45
N GLU A 132 8.27 0.43 1.45
CA GLU A 132 8.43 -1.02 1.52
C GLU A 132 7.43 -1.78 0.64
N PHE A 133 7.35 -1.35 -0.62
CA PHE A 133 6.42 -1.84 -1.64
C PHE A 133 6.35 -3.38 -1.74
N HIS A 134 7.47 -4.06 -1.48
CA HIS A 134 7.55 -5.52 -1.52
C HIS A 134 6.65 -6.21 -0.48
N VAL A 135 6.35 -5.56 0.65
CA VAL A 135 5.46 -6.10 1.70
C VAL A 135 4.06 -6.36 1.14
N LEU A 136 3.57 -5.50 0.26
CA LEU A 136 2.25 -5.65 -0.37
C LEU A 136 2.20 -6.78 -1.39
N LEU A 137 3.35 -7.27 -1.85
CA LEU A 137 3.43 -8.36 -2.83
C LEU A 137 3.34 -9.75 -2.17
N ASN A 138 3.46 -9.82 -0.84
CA ASN A 138 3.40 -11.08 -0.09
C ASN A 138 2.00 -11.70 -0.09
N SER A 139 0.95 -10.90 -0.28
CA SER A 139 -0.41 -11.39 -0.47
C SER A 139 -0.77 -11.37 -1.96
N GLU A 140 -1.21 -12.51 -2.49
CA GLU A 140 -1.64 -12.63 -3.89
C GLU A 140 -2.74 -11.61 -4.23
N TYR A 141 -3.66 -11.36 -3.29
CA TYR A 141 -4.75 -10.41 -3.47
C TYR A 141 -4.22 -8.98 -3.60
N SER A 142 -3.41 -8.53 -2.63
CA SER A 142 -2.80 -7.20 -2.62
C SER A 142 -1.94 -6.98 -3.87
N ALA A 143 -1.15 -7.98 -4.29
CA ALA A 143 -0.34 -7.91 -5.50
C ALA A 143 -1.20 -7.73 -6.76
N LYS A 144 -2.28 -8.52 -6.92
CA LYS A 144 -3.19 -8.39 -8.07
C LYS A 144 -3.87 -7.02 -8.10
N TYR A 145 -4.35 -6.55 -6.95
CA TYR A 145 -4.98 -5.24 -6.85
C TYR A 145 -3.99 -4.14 -7.23
N LEU A 146 -2.79 -4.17 -6.66
CA LEU A 146 -1.75 -3.18 -6.89
C LEU A 146 -1.31 -3.15 -8.36
N GLN A 147 -1.21 -4.31 -9.01
CA GLN A 147 -0.95 -4.40 -10.45
C GLN A 147 -2.04 -3.70 -11.28
N GLN A 148 -3.31 -3.90 -10.92
CA GLN A 148 -4.42 -3.24 -11.61
C GLN A 148 -4.42 -1.73 -11.39
N LEU A 149 -4.12 -1.29 -10.16
CA LEU A 149 -3.97 0.12 -9.83
C LEU A 149 -2.84 0.73 -10.66
N TRP A 150 -1.66 0.11 -10.69
CA TRP A 150 -0.48 0.60 -11.44
C TRP A 150 -0.77 0.82 -12.93
N LYS A 151 -1.55 -0.08 -13.55
CA LYS A 151 -1.95 0.03 -14.97
C LYS A 151 -2.96 1.15 -15.23
N LYS A 152 -3.78 1.52 -14.25
CA LYS A 152 -4.91 2.46 -14.39
C LYS A 152 -4.59 3.85 -13.85
N VAL A 153 -3.69 3.96 -12.88
CA VAL A 153 -3.47 5.18 -12.07
C VAL A 153 -3.20 6.42 -12.91
N ARG A 154 -2.36 6.32 -13.96
CA ARG A 154 -2.06 7.42 -14.89
C ARG A 154 -3.31 7.94 -15.61
N LYS A 155 -4.22 7.03 -16.01
CA LYS A 155 -5.49 7.40 -16.69
C LYS A 155 -6.50 8.00 -15.71
N GLN A 156 -6.39 7.65 -14.43
CA GLN A 156 -7.28 8.13 -13.36
C GLN A 156 -6.81 9.47 -12.75
N GLY A 157 -5.71 10.05 -13.24
CA GLY A 157 -5.15 11.30 -12.72
C GLY A 157 -4.26 11.10 -11.48
N GLY A 158 -3.74 9.89 -11.25
CA GLY A 158 -2.80 9.61 -10.17
C GLY A 158 -1.38 9.38 -10.67
N LEU A 159 -0.43 9.51 -9.75
CA LEU A 159 0.95 9.03 -9.89
C LEU A 159 1.21 8.01 -8.79
N CYS A 160 1.82 6.89 -9.15
CA CYS A 160 2.13 5.83 -8.19
C CYS A 160 3.64 5.61 -8.16
N THR A 161 4.21 5.59 -6.96
CA THR A 161 5.64 5.40 -6.72
C THR A 161 5.83 4.33 -5.65
N GLY A 162 6.53 3.27 -6.00
CA GLY A 162 6.92 2.21 -5.07
C GLY A 162 8.38 2.37 -4.69
N ILE A 163 8.67 2.19 -3.40
CA ILE A 163 10.00 2.30 -2.82
C ILE A 163 10.30 0.96 -2.16
N THR A 164 11.47 0.39 -2.44
CA THR A 164 11.90 -0.89 -1.85
C THR A 164 13.41 -0.94 -1.72
N GLN A 165 13.88 -1.58 -0.66
CA GLN A 165 15.30 -1.91 -0.48
C GLN A 165 15.64 -3.30 -1.03
N ASN A 166 14.66 -4.20 -1.10
CA ASN A 166 14.86 -5.58 -1.55
C ASN A 166 14.50 -5.73 -3.02
N ILE A 167 15.47 -5.46 -3.89
CA ILE A 167 15.29 -5.60 -5.35
C ILE A 167 15.28 -7.08 -5.77
N VAL A 168 16.00 -7.94 -5.05
CA VAL A 168 16.08 -9.38 -5.40
C VAL A 168 14.69 -10.02 -5.31
N ASP A 169 13.98 -9.81 -4.20
CA ASP A 169 12.63 -10.35 -4.01
C ASP A 169 11.64 -9.73 -5.01
N LEU A 170 11.81 -8.44 -5.33
CA LEU A 170 11.01 -7.76 -6.36
C LEU A 170 11.19 -8.43 -7.72
N LEU A 171 12.43 -8.73 -8.12
CA LEU A 171 12.73 -9.38 -9.39
C LEU A 171 12.26 -10.83 -9.44
N GLN A 172 12.18 -11.53 -8.32
CA GLN A 172 11.61 -12.88 -8.26
C GLN A 172 10.09 -12.89 -8.48
N ASN A 173 9.41 -11.79 -8.14
CA ASN A 173 7.97 -11.65 -8.34
C ASN A 173 7.63 -11.17 -9.76
N TYR A 174 6.92 -11.99 -10.53
CA TYR A 174 6.52 -11.65 -11.91
C TYR A 174 5.67 -10.37 -12.00
N THR A 175 4.73 -10.19 -11.07
CA THR A 175 3.86 -9.01 -11.02
C THR A 175 4.68 -7.75 -10.82
N ALA A 176 5.62 -7.77 -9.89
CA ALA A 176 6.44 -6.62 -9.56
C ALA A 176 7.48 -6.30 -10.65
N THR A 177 8.10 -7.34 -11.22
CA THR A 177 8.97 -7.21 -12.40
C THR A 177 8.23 -6.54 -13.55
N THR A 178 6.98 -6.94 -13.81
CA THR A 178 6.13 -6.32 -14.84
C THR A 178 5.83 -4.86 -14.52
N MET A 179 5.57 -4.52 -13.25
CA MET A 179 5.31 -3.13 -12.84
C MET A 179 6.55 -2.25 -12.98
N LEU A 180 7.73 -2.77 -12.62
CA LEU A 180 9.01 -2.09 -12.80
C LEU A 180 9.31 -1.83 -14.28
N ALA A 181 9.17 -2.85 -15.13
CA ALA A 181 9.40 -2.72 -16.58
C ALA A 181 8.46 -1.70 -17.25
N ASN A 182 7.24 -1.55 -16.74
CA ASN A 182 6.27 -0.55 -17.22
C ASN A 182 6.47 0.85 -16.60
N SER A 183 7.43 1.02 -15.69
CA SER A 183 7.69 2.30 -15.04
C SER A 183 8.63 3.14 -15.90
N GLU A 184 8.11 4.27 -16.38
CA GLU A 184 8.87 5.23 -17.21
C GLU A 184 9.97 5.92 -16.41
N PHE A 185 9.75 6.11 -15.11
CA PHE A 185 10.69 6.70 -14.17
C PHE A 185 11.20 5.65 -13.20
N VAL A 186 12.52 5.52 -13.09
CA VAL A 186 13.18 4.67 -12.09
C VAL A 186 14.34 5.45 -11.47
N ALA A 187 14.35 5.56 -10.15
CA ALA A 187 15.50 6.08 -9.40
C ALA A 187 16.16 4.92 -8.66
N LEU A 188 17.40 4.59 -9.04
CA LEU A 188 18.18 3.52 -8.45
C LEU A 188 19.31 4.13 -7.61
N LEU A 189 19.13 4.13 -6.30
CA LEU A 189 20.17 4.50 -5.33
C LEU A 189 21.20 3.39 -5.18
N LYS A 190 22.30 3.65 -4.47
CA LYS A 190 23.33 2.66 -4.12
C LYS A 190 22.73 1.29 -3.78
N GLN A 191 23.16 0.26 -4.51
CA GLN A 191 22.77 -1.13 -4.29
C GLN A 191 23.94 -1.93 -3.73
N ALA A 192 23.63 -2.94 -2.91
CA ALA A 192 24.60 -3.99 -2.56
C ALA A 192 24.94 -4.81 -3.82
N ASN A 193 26.03 -5.59 -3.78
CA ASN A 193 26.46 -6.43 -4.90
C ASN A 193 25.41 -7.52 -5.22
N THR A 194 24.38 -7.14 -5.98
CA THR A 194 23.34 -8.02 -6.49
C THR A 194 23.64 -8.36 -7.94
N ASP A 195 23.26 -9.57 -8.36
CA ASP A 195 23.42 -10.08 -9.71
C ASP A 195 22.92 -9.06 -10.76
N SER A 196 23.88 -8.38 -11.40
CA SER A 196 23.65 -7.12 -12.11
C SER A 196 22.94 -7.29 -13.44
N SER A 197 22.96 -8.50 -14.00
CA SER A 197 22.49 -8.81 -15.35
C SER A 197 20.97 -8.68 -15.49
N ARG A 198 20.21 -9.40 -14.64
CA ARG A 198 18.74 -9.36 -14.63
C ARG A 198 18.19 -7.97 -14.29
N MET A 199 18.86 -7.26 -13.39
CA MET A 199 18.49 -5.89 -13.02
C MET A 199 18.68 -4.92 -14.20
N ALA A 200 19.78 -5.07 -14.95
CA ALA A 200 20.06 -4.26 -16.14
C ALA A 200 18.94 -4.37 -17.16
N GLU A 201 18.54 -5.61 -17.44
CA GLU A 201 17.50 -5.95 -18.41
C GLU A 201 16.15 -5.36 -18.01
N VAL A 202 15.69 -5.61 -16.78
CA VAL A 202 14.36 -5.19 -16.33
C VAL A 202 14.23 -3.67 -16.23
N ILE A 203 15.29 -2.99 -15.77
CA ILE A 203 15.28 -1.52 -15.68
C ILE A 203 15.48 -0.90 -17.07
N GLY A 204 16.18 -1.59 -17.97
CA GLY A 204 16.55 -1.09 -19.29
C GLY A 204 17.76 -0.16 -19.25
N VAL A 205 18.81 -0.57 -18.55
CA VAL A 205 20.11 0.15 -18.45
C VAL A 205 21.25 -0.79 -18.77
N SER A 206 22.42 -0.27 -19.13
CA SER A 206 23.60 -1.11 -19.38
C SER A 206 24.24 -1.59 -18.08
N GLU A 207 24.97 -2.71 -18.14
CA GLU A 207 25.75 -3.19 -16.98
C GLU A 207 26.78 -2.14 -16.52
N ALA A 208 27.36 -1.38 -17.45
CA ALA A 208 28.28 -0.29 -17.11
C ALA A 208 27.60 0.83 -16.31
N GLN A 209 26.35 1.17 -16.65
CA GLN A 209 25.55 2.13 -15.87
C GLN A 209 25.20 1.59 -14.48
N LEU A 210 24.94 0.28 -14.35
CA LEU A 210 24.70 -0.33 -13.04
C LEU A 210 25.95 -0.39 -12.17
N ARG A 211 27.14 -0.60 -12.75
CA ARG A 211 28.41 -0.56 -12.00
C ARG A 211 28.67 0.78 -11.33
N PHE A 212 28.11 1.87 -11.85
CA PHE A 212 28.16 3.17 -11.18
C PHE A 212 27.42 3.13 -9.84
N VAL A 213 26.24 2.50 -9.81
CA VAL A 213 25.38 2.43 -8.62
C VAL A 213 25.96 1.52 -7.53
N THR A 214 26.66 0.45 -7.89
CA THR A 214 27.27 -0.45 -6.89
C THR A 214 28.45 0.18 -6.16
N ASN A 215 29.17 1.10 -6.83
CA ASN A 215 30.42 1.68 -6.32
C ASN A 215 30.27 3.11 -5.79
N THR A 216 29.05 3.63 -5.69
CA THR A 216 28.81 5.00 -5.28
C THR A 216 28.58 5.15 -3.77
N SER A 217 28.56 6.40 -3.30
CA SER A 217 28.26 6.72 -1.91
C SER A 217 26.76 6.69 -1.64
N SER A 218 26.35 6.59 -0.38
CA SER A 218 24.94 6.75 -0.01
C SER A 218 24.45 8.13 -0.44
N GLY A 219 23.24 8.22 -1.01
CA GLY A 219 22.68 9.44 -1.58
C GLY A 219 22.99 9.66 -3.07
N MET A 220 23.89 8.88 -3.66
CA MET A 220 24.16 8.89 -5.10
C MET A 220 23.48 7.70 -5.79
N GLY A 221 23.24 7.83 -7.10
CA GLY A 221 22.58 6.79 -7.86
C GLY A 221 22.39 7.11 -9.34
N LEU A 222 21.48 6.39 -9.96
CA LEU A 222 21.12 6.50 -11.37
C LEU A 222 19.62 6.79 -11.50
N MET A 223 19.27 7.77 -12.31
CA MET A 223 17.89 8.12 -12.62
C MET A 223 17.61 7.82 -14.09
N LYS A 224 16.61 6.99 -14.36
CA LYS A 224 16.12 6.68 -15.71
C LYS A 224 14.76 7.33 -15.92
N CYS A 225 14.66 8.13 -16.97
CA CYS A 225 13.44 8.79 -17.44
C CYS A 225 13.22 8.43 -18.91
N GLY A 226 12.36 7.45 -19.17
CA GLY A 226 12.22 6.87 -20.51
C GLY A 226 13.54 6.28 -20.99
N ASN A 227 14.12 6.86 -22.04
CA ASN A 227 15.40 6.44 -22.61
C ASN A 227 16.61 7.23 -22.07
N VAL A 228 16.36 8.26 -21.26
CA VAL A 228 17.42 9.11 -20.72
C VAL A 228 17.86 8.53 -19.37
N VAL A 229 19.17 8.37 -19.20
CA VAL A 229 19.79 7.83 -17.99
C VAL A 229 20.82 8.83 -17.49
N ILE A 230 20.66 9.31 -16.26
CA ILE A 230 21.47 10.37 -15.67
C ILE A 230 21.97 9.90 -14.29
N PRO A 231 23.28 9.89 -14.03
CA PRO A 231 23.79 9.72 -12.67
C PRO A 231 23.45 10.96 -11.84
N PHE A 232 23.07 10.78 -10.59
CA PHE A 232 22.76 11.87 -9.69
C PHE A 232 23.53 11.76 -8.37
N ASP A 233 23.77 12.92 -7.76
CA ASP A 233 24.29 13.08 -6.42
C ASP A 233 23.28 13.88 -5.60
N ASN A 234 22.67 13.22 -4.62
CA ASN A 234 21.74 13.82 -3.68
C ASN A 234 22.29 13.73 -2.25
N THR A 235 23.62 13.76 -2.09
CA THR A 235 24.25 13.84 -0.77
C THR A 235 23.88 15.16 -0.10
N ILE A 236 23.48 15.06 1.17
CA ILE A 236 23.17 16.22 2.00
C ILE A 236 24.36 16.42 2.95
N GLU A 237 24.87 17.64 2.99
CA GLU A 237 26.01 17.98 3.85
C GLU A 237 25.68 17.77 5.33
N LYS A 238 26.57 17.06 6.04
CA LYS A 238 26.38 16.74 7.46
C LYS A 238 26.39 18.02 8.31
N GLY A 239 25.55 18.04 9.34
CA GLY A 239 25.45 19.18 10.26
C GLY A 239 24.49 20.28 9.78
N THR A 240 23.95 20.18 8.56
CA THR A 240 22.83 21.01 8.14
C THR A 240 21.53 20.58 8.82
N ASP A 241 20.58 21.52 8.98
CA ASP A 241 19.25 21.21 9.53
C ASP A 241 18.53 20.16 8.67
N LEU A 242 18.73 20.21 7.35
CA LEU A 242 18.18 19.25 6.41
C LEU A 242 18.73 17.84 6.66
N TYR A 243 20.05 17.71 6.86
CA TYR A 243 20.64 16.41 7.20
C TYR A 243 20.07 15.86 8.51
N ASN A 244 19.98 16.70 9.54
CA ASN A 244 19.48 16.28 10.86
C ASN A 244 18.02 15.84 10.80
N LEU A 245 17.20 16.47 9.95
CA LEU A 245 15.81 16.10 9.73
C LEU A 245 15.68 14.73 9.03
N TYR A 246 16.48 14.48 7.99
CA TYR A 246 16.40 13.27 7.18
C TYR A 246 17.27 12.11 7.67
N ASN A 247 18.17 12.33 8.62
CA ASN A 247 19.06 11.27 9.10
C ASN A 247 18.25 10.16 9.76
N THR A 248 18.43 8.93 9.27
CA THR A 248 17.84 7.72 9.85
C THR A 248 18.88 6.83 10.53
N ASN A 249 20.17 7.21 10.50
CA ASN A 249 21.24 6.45 11.11
C ASN A 249 21.19 6.56 12.64
N ILE A 250 20.82 5.44 13.29
CA ILE A 250 20.68 5.33 14.74
C ILE A 250 21.99 5.67 15.46
N HIS A 251 23.14 5.20 14.96
CA HIS A 251 24.43 5.45 15.60
C HIS A 251 24.79 6.93 15.60
N GLU A 252 24.50 7.63 14.51
CA GLU A 252 24.71 9.08 14.42
C GLU A 252 23.73 9.86 15.31
N LYS A 253 22.46 9.45 15.37
CA LYS A 253 21.48 10.05 16.29
C LYS A 253 21.91 9.94 17.75
N ILE A 254 22.31 8.74 18.18
CA ILE A 254 22.81 8.50 19.53
C ILE A 254 24.05 9.36 19.82
N ALA A 255 24.96 9.50 18.86
CA ALA A 255 26.14 10.35 19.02
C ALA A 255 25.79 11.85 19.11
N MET A 256 24.79 12.31 18.35
CA MET A 256 24.30 13.69 18.40
C MET A 256 23.58 13.99 19.72
N GLU A 257 22.79 13.06 20.25
CA GLU A 257 22.13 13.18 21.56
C GLU A 257 23.15 13.28 22.69
N LYS A 258 24.14 12.39 22.72
CA LYS A 258 25.25 12.46 23.70
C LYS A 258 25.99 13.79 23.67
N LYS A 259 26.21 14.37 22.48
CA LYS A 259 26.82 15.71 22.32
C LYS A 259 25.94 16.84 22.84
N LYS A 260 24.62 16.75 22.68
CA LYS A 260 23.67 17.74 23.22
C LYS A 260 23.61 17.67 24.75
N GLU A 261 23.59 16.47 25.33
CA GLU A 261 23.59 16.28 26.79
C GLU A 261 24.87 16.84 27.45
N SER A 262 26.02 16.63 26.81
CA SER A 262 27.30 17.17 27.30
C SER A 262 27.49 18.67 27.05
N ALA A 263 26.72 19.28 26.13
CA ALA A 263 26.71 20.72 25.90
C ALA A 263 25.71 21.48 26.80
N GLY A 264 24.63 20.83 27.25
CA GLY A 264 23.62 21.41 28.15
C GLY A 264 23.94 21.32 29.66
N GLN A 265 25.07 20.70 30.03
CA GLN A 265 25.58 20.62 31.40
C GLN A 265 26.65 21.69 31.73
N LYS A 266 26.79 22.72 30.89
CA LYS A 266 27.61 23.91 31.14
C LYS A 266 26.72 25.14 31.23
#